data_AF-A0A2G2ZT27-F1
#
_entry.id   AF-A0A2G2ZT27-F1
#
_cell.length_a   1.000
_cell.length_b   1.000
_cell.length_c   1.000
_cell.angle_alpha   90.00
_cell.angle_beta   90.00
_cell.angle_gamma   90.00
#
_symmetry.space_group_name_H-M   'P 1'
#
loop_
_entity.id
_entity.type
_entity.pdbx_description
1 polymer ?
#
loop_
_entity_poly.entity_id
_entity_poly.type
_entity_poly.pdbx_seq_one_letter_code
_entity_poly.pdbx_strand_id
1 'polypeptide(L)'
;MKLQTQIFFASIDQRSERASGESACTTLVAVIADWFHCNPEDMPIKSQLDSLICEGSMQWRDLSENETYRERFPDKHFDLETVLEAKVRPLSVV
;
A
#
# COMPACT_ATOMS: atom_id res chain seq x y z
N MET A 1 -8.38 13.29 -26.45
CA MET A 1 -9.47 12.78 -25.58
C MET A 1 -9.18 13.21 -24.15
N LYS A 2 -10.15 13.75 -23.40
CA LYS A 2 -9.99 14.06 -21.97
C LYS A 2 -10.85 13.09 -21.17
N LEU A 3 -10.28 12.44 -20.16
CA LEU A 3 -11.03 11.59 -19.23
C LEU A 3 -11.85 12.51 -18.30
N GLN A 4 -13.17 12.34 -18.27
CA GLN A 4 -14.04 12.99 -17.31
C GLN A 4 -14.51 11.95 -16.30
N THR A 5 -14.06 12.07 -15.06
CA THR A 5 -14.37 11.13 -13.98
C THR A 5 -14.50 11.87 -12.66
N GLN A 6 -15.15 11.24 -11.67
CA GLN A 6 -15.17 11.72 -10.31
C GLN A 6 -13.83 11.42 -9.64
N ILE A 7 -13.30 12.38 -8.88
CA ILE A 7 -12.06 12.22 -8.11
C ILE A 7 -12.35 12.50 -6.64
N PHE A 8 -11.65 11.79 -5.78
CA PHE A 8 -11.56 12.10 -4.36
C PHE A 8 -10.14 11.83 -3.89
N PHE A 9 -9.78 12.45 -2.76
CA PHE A 9 -8.46 12.32 -2.16
C PHE A 9 -8.60 11.75 -0.74
N ALA A 10 -7.62 10.96 -0.34
CA ALA A 10 -7.39 10.66 1.06
C ALA A 10 -7.15 11.94 1.87
N SER A 11 -7.37 11.87 3.18
CA SER A 11 -7.01 12.93 4.13
C SER A 11 -5.53 12.89 4.52
N ILE A 12 -4.85 11.78 4.23
CA ILE A 12 -3.44 11.55 4.52
C ILE A 12 -2.71 11.10 3.25
N ASP A 13 -1.48 11.57 3.09
CA ASP A 13 -0.59 11.12 2.03
C ASP A 13 0.37 10.05 2.57
N GLN A 14 0.87 9.17 1.71
CA GLN A 14 1.86 8.15 2.05
C GLN A 14 3.16 8.76 2.61
N ARG A 15 3.47 10.01 2.27
CA ARG A 15 4.64 10.73 2.79
C ARG A 15 4.40 11.37 4.16
N SER A 16 3.16 11.33 4.65
CA SER A 16 2.86 11.82 6.00
C SER A 16 3.60 10.97 7.03
N GLU A 17 4.09 11.59 8.11
CA GLU A 17 4.63 10.85 9.26
C GLU A 17 3.61 9.84 9.81
N ARG A 18 2.30 10.14 9.69
CA ARG A 18 1.21 9.24 10.07
C ARG A 18 1.12 7.98 9.20
N ALA A 19 1.64 8.04 7.97
CA ALA A 19 1.74 6.94 7.01
C ALA A 19 3.18 6.41 6.87
N SER A 20 4.05 6.76 7.84
CA SER A 20 5.40 6.20 7.99
C SER A 20 6.41 6.50 6.86
N GLY A 21 6.19 7.53 6.05
CA GLY A 21 7.21 8.09 5.15
C GLY A 21 7.28 7.46 3.75
N GLU A 22 8.11 8.06 2.87
CA GLU A 22 8.01 7.97 1.40
C GLU A 22 8.16 6.57 0.75
N SER A 23 8.46 5.52 1.52
CA SER A 23 8.83 4.19 1.01
C SER A 23 7.77 3.08 1.15
N ALA A 24 6.61 3.37 1.75
CA ALA A 24 5.54 2.37 1.92
C ALA A 24 4.71 2.08 0.65
N CYS A 25 5.00 2.75 -0.48
CA CYS A 25 4.17 2.77 -1.67
C CYS A 25 3.77 1.38 -2.20
N THR A 26 4.72 0.44 -2.29
CA THR A 26 4.45 -0.91 -2.82
C THR A 26 3.51 -1.69 -1.91
N THR A 27 3.66 -1.56 -0.59
CA THR A 27 2.78 -2.21 0.39
C THR A 27 1.38 -1.61 0.36
N LEU A 28 1.26 -0.29 0.18
CA LEU A 28 -0.03 0.38 -0.03
C LEU A 28 -0.73 -0.14 -1.29
N VAL A 29 0.00 -0.31 -2.40
CA VAL A 29 -0.54 -0.88 -3.64
C VAL A 29 -1.10 -2.28 -3.40
N ALA A 30 -0.37 -3.15 -2.69
CA ALA A 30 -0.86 -4.50 -2.38
C ALA A 30 -2.13 -4.47 -1.53
N VAL A 31 -2.19 -3.64 -0.48
CA VAL A 31 -3.39 -3.54 0.38
C VAL A 31 -4.60 -2.97 -0.38
N ILE A 32 -4.39 -1.94 -1.20
CA ILE A 32 -5.46 -1.30 -1.98
C ILE A 32 -5.95 -2.23 -3.10
N ALA A 33 -5.06 -2.95 -3.79
CA ALA A 33 -5.43 -3.89 -4.84
C ALA A 33 -6.24 -5.07 -4.29
N ASP A 34 -5.85 -5.60 -3.12
CA ASP A 34 -6.60 -6.63 -2.41
C ASP A 34 -8.01 -6.15 -2.03
N TRP A 35 -8.14 -4.90 -1.58
CA TRP A 35 -9.45 -4.30 -1.33
C TRP A 35 -10.32 -4.25 -2.59
N PHE A 36 -9.77 -3.83 -3.73
CA PHE A 36 -10.51 -3.82 -4.99
C PHE A 36 -10.93 -5.21 -5.45
N HIS A 37 -10.09 -6.23 -5.26
CA HIS A 37 -10.47 -7.61 -5.56
C HIS A 37 -11.59 -8.12 -4.65
N CYS A 38 -11.62 -7.71 -3.38
CA CYS A 38 -12.66 -8.11 -2.44
C CYS A 38 -13.98 -7.32 -2.61
N ASN A 39 -13.94 -6.15 -3.24
CA ASN A 39 -15.07 -5.25 -3.43
C ASN A 39 -15.20 -4.88 -4.92
N PRO A 40 -15.56 -5.85 -5.78
CA PRO A 40 -15.66 -5.62 -7.22
C PRO A 40 -16.75 -4.57 -7.51
N GLU A 41 -16.48 -3.70 -8.49
CA GLU A 41 -17.36 -2.57 -8.90
C GLU A 41 -17.50 -1.43 -7.87
N ASP A 42 -16.90 -1.54 -6.69
CA ASP A 42 -16.97 -0.51 -5.65
C ASP A 42 -15.70 0.38 -5.63
N MET A 43 -15.87 1.60 -5.12
CA MET A 43 -14.76 2.50 -4.78
C MET A 43 -14.76 2.74 -3.27
N PRO A 44 -13.58 2.77 -2.61
CA PRO A 44 -13.54 3.04 -1.18
C PRO A 44 -13.99 4.47 -0.92
N ILE A 45 -14.79 4.68 0.13
CA ILE A 45 -15.06 6.05 0.59
C ILE A 45 -13.79 6.64 1.23
N LYS A 46 -13.75 7.96 1.41
CA LYS A 46 -12.58 8.67 1.94
C LYS A 46 -11.97 8.04 3.21
N SER A 47 -12.80 7.69 4.19
CA SER A 47 -12.35 7.07 5.44
C SER A 47 -11.82 5.65 5.28
N GLN A 48 -12.36 4.88 4.31
CA GLN A 48 -11.83 3.56 3.96
C GLN A 48 -10.48 3.71 3.27
N LEU A 49 -10.33 4.66 2.35
CA LEU A 49 -9.04 4.94 1.72
C LEU A 49 -7.98 5.37 2.75
N ASP A 50 -8.33 6.23 3.69
CA ASP A 50 -7.44 6.61 4.80
C ASP A 50 -7.02 5.39 5.63
N SER A 51 -7.94 4.46 5.88
CA SER A 51 -7.68 3.22 6.62
C SER A 51 -6.76 2.28 5.86
N LEU A 52 -6.96 2.11 4.54
CA LEU A 52 -6.11 1.29 3.67
C LEU A 52 -4.69 1.84 3.60
N ILE A 53 -4.52 3.17 3.55
CA ILE A 53 -3.20 3.82 3.61
C ILE A 53 -2.51 3.52 4.94
N CYS A 54 -3.23 3.65 6.06
CA CYS A 54 -2.68 3.35 7.39
C CYS A 54 -2.29 1.87 7.50
N GLU A 55 -3.12 0.96 7.00
CA GLU A 55 -2.85 -0.47 7.03
C GLU A 55 -1.63 -0.84 6.19
N GLY A 56 -1.55 -0.37 4.94
CA GLY A 56 -0.35 -0.58 4.10
C GLY A 56 0.92 -0.04 4.76
N SER A 57 0.81 1.11 5.44
CA SER A 57 1.94 1.70 6.18
C SER A 57 2.34 0.87 7.41
N MET A 58 1.38 0.25 8.09
CA MET A 58 1.66 -0.69 9.19
C MET A 58 2.39 -1.93 8.69
N GLN A 59 1.89 -2.55 7.63
CA GLN A 59 2.53 -3.72 7.02
C GLN A 59 3.95 -3.40 6.54
N TRP A 60 4.16 -2.22 5.95
CA TRP A 60 5.51 -1.77 5.56
C TRP A 60 6.44 -1.63 6.76
N ARG A 61 5.96 -1.08 7.90
CA ARG A 61 6.77 -0.96 9.12
C ARG A 61 7.24 -2.32 9.61
N ASP A 62 6.34 -3.29 9.70
CA ASP A 62 6.64 -4.65 10.15
C ASP A 62 7.70 -5.31 9.26
N LEU A 63 7.59 -5.15 7.93
CA LEU A 63 8.61 -5.62 6.98
C LEU A 63 9.93 -4.87 7.14
N SER A 64 9.89 -3.55 7.37
CA SER A 64 11.07 -2.71 7.51
C SER A 64 11.87 -2.93 8.80
N GLU A 65 11.25 -3.57 9.79
CA GLU A 65 11.90 -3.95 11.04
C GLU A 65 12.53 -5.34 10.97
N ASN A 66 12.11 -6.17 10.02
CA ASN A 66 12.67 -7.51 9.80
C ASN A 66 14.13 -7.42 9.29
N GLU A 67 15.03 -8.14 9.96
CA GLU A 67 16.47 -8.10 9.64
C GLU A 67 16.78 -8.53 8.20
N THR A 68 16.12 -9.59 7.70
CA THR A 68 16.33 -10.09 6.34
C THR A 68 15.98 -9.04 5.29
N TYR A 69 14.86 -8.33 5.47
CA TYR A 69 14.46 -7.27 4.54
C TYR A 69 15.31 -6.01 4.70
N ARG A 70 15.79 -5.69 5.90
CA ARG A 70 16.71 -4.57 6.14
C ARG A 70 18.08 -4.76 5.48
N GLU A 71 18.59 -5.99 5.49
CA GLU A 71 19.85 -6.32 4.81
C GLU A 71 19.70 -6.23 3.29
N ARG A 72 18.56 -6.70 2.75
CA ARG A 72 18.27 -6.66 1.30
C ARG A 72 17.90 -5.24 0.81
N PHE A 73 17.19 -4.46 1.62
CA PHE A 73 16.70 -3.11 1.30
C PHE A 73 17.07 -2.10 2.41
N PRO A 74 18.33 -1.62 2.44
CA PRO A 74 18.78 -0.66 3.45
C PRO A 74 18.02 0.68 3.43
N ASP A 75 17.51 1.08 2.26
CA ASP A 75 16.68 2.27 2.06
C ASP A 75 15.17 2.04 2.34
N LYS A 76 14.80 0.78 2.65
CA LYS A 76 13.44 0.32 2.94
C LYS A 76 12.44 0.48 1.78
N HIS A 77 12.92 0.64 0.55
CA HIS A 77 12.07 0.65 -0.64
C HIS A 77 11.91 -0.76 -1.20
N PHE A 78 10.80 -1.43 -0.86
CA PHE A 78 10.53 -2.79 -1.32
C PHE A 78 10.02 -2.82 -2.76
N ASP A 79 10.56 -3.75 -3.56
CA ASP A 79 9.99 -4.12 -4.85
C ASP A 79 8.68 -4.92 -4.69
N LEU A 80 7.92 -5.04 -5.79
CA LEU A 80 6.61 -5.71 -5.76
C LEU A 80 6.75 -7.20 -5.43
N GLU A 81 7.77 -7.83 -5.98
CA GLU A 81 8.08 -9.24 -5.77
C GLU A 81 8.27 -9.54 -4.28
N THR A 82 9.05 -8.74 -3.56
CA THR A 82 9.27 -8.88 -2.12
C THR A 82 7.98 -8.74 -1.33
N VAL A 83 7.12 -7.77 -1.69
CA VAL A 83 5.83 -7.58 -1.00
C VAL A 83 4.88 -8.76 -1.23
N LEU A 84 4.88 -9.34 -2.43
CA LEU A 84 4.09 -10.54 -2.75
C LEU A 84 4.64 -11.79 -2.05
N GLU A 85 5.97 -11.97 -2.04
CA GLU A 85 6.67 -13.06 -1.33
C GLU A 85 6.42 -13.00 0.18
N ALA A 86 6.41 -11.79 0.75
CA ALA A 86 6.08 -11.55 2.15
C ALA A 86 4.61 -11.85 2.49
N LYS A 87 3.74 -12.04 1.48
CA LYS A 87 2.31 -12.35 1.63
C LYS A 87 1.57 -11.35 2.52
N VAL A 88 1.89 -10.06 2.37
CA VAL A 88 1.15 -8.96 3.04
C VAL A 88 -0.35 -9.09 2.76
N ARG A 89 -0.70 -9.48 1.52
CA ARG A 89 -2.04 -9.83 1.07
C ARG A 89 -2.01 -11.06 0.16
N PRO A 90 -3.11 -11.81 0.01
CA PRO A 90 -3.19 -12.98 -0.87
C PRO A 90 -3.31 -12.60 -2.35
N LEU A 91 -2.32 -11.86 -2.87
CA LEU A 91 -2.28 -11.37 -4.25
C LEU A 91 -1.26 -12.12 -5.11
N SER A 92 -1.51 -12.12 -6.42
CA SER A 92 -0.59 -12.57 -7.45
C SER A 92 -0.71 -11.69 -8.69
N VAL A 93 0.40 -11.46 -9.40
CA VAL A 93 0.40 -10.79 -10.70
C VAL A 93 0.36 -11.86 -11.79
N VAL A 94 -0.52 -11.67 -12.78
CA VAL A 94 -0.77 -12.59 -13.92
C VAL A 94 -0.38 -11.96 -15.23
#